data_AF-A0A2S9FGG0-F1
#
_entry.id   AF-A0A2S9FGG0-F1
#
_cell.length_a   1.000
_cell.length_b   1.000
_cell.length_c   1.000
_cell.angle_alpha   90.00
_cell.angle_beta   90.00
_cell.angle_gamma   90.00
#
_symmetry.space_group_name_H-M   'P 1'
#
loop_
_entity.id
_entity.type
_entity.pdbx_description
1 polymer ?
#
loop_
_entity_poly.entity_id
_entity_poly.type
_entity_poly.pdbx_seq_one_letter_code
_entity_poly.pdbx_strand_id
1 'polypeptide(L)'
;SHGKDRTTIRHVISHSAGIPFATGPKPDLKRMDDSEYTRDMLGRMKPVYPPGRIHIYHGVTWGPLMREIISAATGRSIRDILAEEILDPLGFRWTNYGVAPQDVPLVAPSHVTGKPLPPPIAKAFKAAVGGTPQQIIPFSNTRQFLTGVIPSSNTVSNANELSRFAEILRRGGELDGVRVLSPETLRAATTEARRLRPDLATGLAPMRWGTGYMLGSKRFGPFGRDADSAFGHTGLTDIAVWADPQRALSVA
;
A
#
# COMPACT_ATOMS: atom_id res chain seq x y z
N SER A 1 19.87 -7.01 -16.38
CA SER A 1 19.24 -6.10 -15.40
C SER A 1 18.01 -5.34 -15.92
N HIS A 2 17.78 -5.20 -17.25
CA HIS A 2 16.70 -4.35 -17.80
C HIS A 2 16.70 -2.91 -17.22
N GLY A 3 17.88 -2.36 -16.93
CA GLY A 3 18.05 -1.03 -16.33
C GLY A 3 17.77 -0.93 -14.83
N LYS A 4 17.66 -2.07 -14.12
CA LYS A 4 17.37 -2.14 -12.68
C LYS A 4 18.60 -2.39 -11.79
N ASP A 5 19.80 -2.47 -12.35
CA ASP A 5 21.05 -2.76 -11.63
C ASP A 5 21.38 -1.72 -10.54
N ARG A 6 20.86 -0.49 -10.66
CA ARG A 6 21.01 0.58 -9.67
C ARG A 6 19.77 0.77 -8.77
N THR A 7 18.76 -0.08 -8.90
CA THR A 7 17.55 0.00 -8.07
C THR A 7 17.86 -0.53 -6.67
N THR A 8 17.60 0.27 -5.64
CA THR A 8 17.76 -0.10 -4.23
C THR A 8 16.39 -0.37 -3.59
N ILE A 9 16.38 -1.05 -2.44
CA ILE A 9 15.16 -1.18 -1.62
C ILE A 9 14.60 0.21 -1.27
N ARG A 10 15.48 1.18 -0.98
CA ARG A 10 15.08 2.58 -0.73
C ARG A 10 14.30 3.17 -1.92
N HIS A 11 14.69 2.87 -3.16
CA HIS A 11 13.94 3.31 -4.33
C HIS A 11 12.55 2.68 -4.41
N VAL A 12 12.42 1.40 -4.04
CA VAL A 12 11.12 0.69 -4.03
C VAL A 12 10.19 1.23 -2.94
N ILE A 13 10.64 1.25 -1.68
CA ILE A 13 9.81 1.68 -0.52
C ILE A 13 9.41 3.16 -0.59
N SER A 14 10.10 3.94 -1.41
CA SER A 14 9.79 5.36 -1.64
C SER A 14 9.19 5.62 -3.02
N HIS A 15 8.68 4.61 -3.74
CA HIS A 15 8.01 4.81 -5.03
C HIS A 15 8.86 5.60 -6.07
N SER A 16 10.17 5.34 -6.09
CA SER A 16 11.13 5.94 -7.02
C SER A 16 11.90 4.92 -7.85
N ALA A 17 11.45 3.66 -7.88
CA ALA A 17 12.08 2.57 -8.63
C ALA A 17 11.87 2.66 -10.16
N GLY A 18 11.10 3.62 -10.67
CA GLY A 18 10.90 3.80 -12.12
C GLY A 18 9.83 2.93 -12.76
N ILE A 19 9.13 2.10 -11.98
CA ILE A 19 8.08 1.18 -12.47
C ILE A 19 6.68 1.44 -11.86
N PRO A 20 6.16 2.69 -11.89
CA PRO A 20 4.91 3.04 -11.21
C PRO A 20 3.68 2.36 -11.80
N PHE A 21 3.76 1.93 -13.06
CA PHE A 21 2.70 1.27 -13.80
C PHE A 21 3.17 -0.09 -14.27
N ALA A 22 2.26 -1.07 -14.31
CA ALA A 22 2.55 -2.36 -14.91
C ALA A 22 2.76 -2.16 -16.43
N THR A 23 3.98 -2.42 -16.90
CA THR A 23 4.33 -2.37 -18.33
C THR A 23 4.55 -3.77 -18.86
N GLY A 24 4.23 -3.99 -20.14
CA GLY A 24 4.34 -5.30 -20.78
C GLY A 24 3.01 -6.07 -20.81
N PRO A 25 3.06 -7.41 -20.88
CA PRO A 25 1.86 -8.25 -20.92
C PRO A 25 0.97 -8.02 -19.70
N LYS A 26 -0.35 -8.12 -19.90
CA LYS A 26 -1.30 -8.07 -18.78
C LYS A 26 -1.00 -9.25 -17.83
N PRO A 27 -0.84 -8.99 -16.51
CA PRO A 27 -0.65 -10.06 -15.54
C PRO A 27 -1.85 -11.01 -15.53
N ASP A 28 -1.58 -12.31 -15.39
CA ASP A 28 -2.58 -13.31 -15.07
C ASP A 28 -2.89 -13.24 -13.57
N LEU A 29 -4.04 -12.66 -13.26
CA LEU A 29 -4.46 -12.47 -11.88
C LEU A 29 -4.72 -13.81 -11.16
N LYS A 30 -4.91 -14.93 -11.88
CA LYS A 30 -5.01 -16.28 -11.27
C LYS A 30 -3.70 -16.74 -10.62
N ARG A 31 -2.59 -16.12 -11.02
CA ARG A 31 -1.24 -16.38 -10.50
C ARG A 31 -0.75 -15.25 -9.61
N MET A 32 -1.64 -14.42 -9.06
CA MET A 32 -1.22 -13.28 -8.23
C MET A 32 -0.40 -13.70 -7.00
N ASP A 33 -0.59 -14.91 -6.48
CA ASP A 33 0.16 -15.47 -5.34
C ASP A 33 1.38 -16.29 -5.73
N ASP A 34 1.59 -16.53 -7.02
CA ASP A 34 2.73 -17.30 -7.53
C ASP A 34 3.98 -16.41 -7.54
N SER A 35 4.92 -16.70 -6.65
CA SER A 35 6.16 -15.93 -6.49
C SER A 35 7.09 -16.06 -7.69
N GLU A 36 7.17 -17.24 -8.33
CA GLU A 36 7.98 -17.42 -9.54
C GLU A 36 7.43 -16.59 -10.69
N TYR A 37 6.13 -16.68 -10.93
CA TYR A 37 5.44 -15.86 -11.91
C TYR A 37 5.62 -14.36 -11.65
N THR A 38 5.43 -13.95 -10.40
CA THR A 38 5.54 -12.54 -9.99
C THR A 38 6.95 -12.02 -10.22
N ARG A 39 7.98 -12.79 -9.88
CA ARG A 39 9.39 -12.43 -10.11
C ARG A 39 9.74 -12.35 -11.59
N ASP A 40 9.24 -13.25 -12.42
CA ASP A 40 9.41 -13.18 -13.88
C ASP A 40 8.77 -11.90 -14.45
N MET A 41 7.52 -11.61 -14.08
CA MET A 41 6.81 -10.41 -14.53
C MET A 41 7.52 -9.12 -14.09
N LEU A 42 7.89 -8.99 -12.80
CA LEU A 42 8.65 -7.85 -12.28
C LEU A 42 10.05 -7.75 -12.90
N GLY A 43 10.68 -8.90 -13.15
CA GLY A 43 11.98 -9.02 -13.79
C GLY A 43 11.99 -8.45 -15.20
N ARG A 44 10.90 -8.61 -15.96
CA ARG A 44 10.73 -8.09 -17.33
C ARG A 44 10.43 -6.60 -17.40
N MET A 45 9.89 -5.99 -16.34
CA MET A 45 9.56 -4.56 -16.32
C MET A 45 10.82 -3.70 -16.46
N LYS A 46 10.76 -2.69 -17.33
CA LYS A 46 11.82 -1.69 -17.52
C LYS A 46 11.43 -0.39 -16.81
N PRO A 47 12.32 0.22 -16.00
CA PRO A 47 12.09 1.55 -15.46
C PRO A 47 11.81 2.56 -16.59
N VAL A 48 10.70 3.28 -16.52
CA VAL A 48 10.36 4.36 -17.47
C VAL A 48 11.13 5.65 -17.21
N TYR A 49 11.82 5.72 -16.06
CA TYR A 49 12.81 6.74 -15.71
C TYR A 49 13.89 6.11 -14.80
N PRO A 50 15.09 6.72 -14.71
CA PRO A 50 16.15 6.22 -13.85
C PRO A 50 15.70 6.11 -12.37
N PRO A 51 15.96 4.97 -11.69
CA PRO A 51 15.65 4.82 -10.28
C PRO A 51 16.22 5.96 -9.43
N GLY A 52 15.43 6.47 -8.49
CA GLY A 52 15.76 7.59 -7.62
C GLY A 52 15.53 8.98 -8.23
N ARG A 53 15.25 9.09 -9.54
CA ARG A 53 15.09 10.40 -10.21
C ARG A 53 13.74 11.08 -9.92
N ILE A 54 12.66 10.30 -9.95
CA ILE A 54 11.28 10.80 -9.87
C ILE A 54 10.50 9.94 -8.87
N HIS A 55 9.60 10.58 -8.13
CA HIS A 55 8.57 9.91 -7.37
C HIS A 55 7.30 9.82 -8.20
N ILE A 56 6.76 8.62 -8.36
CA ILE A 56 5.40 8.40 -8.84
C ILE A 56 4.85 7.22 -8.04
N TYR A 57 3.73 7.39 -7.36
CA TYR A 57 3.13 6.31 -6.56
C TYR A 57 2.92 5.01 -7.37
N HIS A 58 3.40 3.89 -6.82
CA HIS A 58 3.38 2.55 -7.45
C HIS A 58 2.15 1.75 -7.01
N GLY A 59 0.94 2.24 -7.33
CA GLY A 59 -0.30 1.73 -6.73
C GLY A 59 -0.54 0.21 -6.90
N VAL A 60 -0.03 -0.40 -7.97
CA VAL A 60 -0.23 -1.84 -8.26
C VAL A 60 1.07 -2.65 -8.27
N THR A 61 2.22 -2.01 -8.48
CA THR A 61 3.51 -2.71 -8.56
C THR A 61 4.24 -2.76 -7.22
N TRP A 62 3.93 -1.85 -6.28
CA TRP A 62 4.62 -1.78 -4.98
C TRP A 62 4.41 -3.02 -4.13
N GLY A 63 3.17 -3.50 -4.00
CA GLY A 63 2.83 -4.66 -3.17
C GLY A 63 3.57 -5.93 -3.59
N PRO A 64 3.48 -6.35 -4.85
CA PRO A 64 4.26 -7.48 -5.36
C PRO A 64 5.77 -7.31 -5.18
N LEU A 65 6.33 -6.11 -5.44
CA LEU A 65 7.76 -5.86 -5.20
C LEU A 65 8.13 -6.08 -3.73
N MET A 66 7.35 -5.51 -2.80
CA MET A 66 7.61 -5.65 -1.37
C MET A 66 7.50 -7.10 -0.91
N ARG A 67 6.48 -7.83 -1.38
CA ARG A 67 6.32 -9.26 -1.09
C ARG A 67 7.55 -10.06 -1.51
N GLU A 68 8.01 -9.89 -2.75
CA GLU A 68 9.16 -10.65 -3.26
C GLU A 68 10.49 -10.22 -2.61
N ILE A 69 10.67 -8.93 -2.28
CA ILE A 69 11.86 -8.45 -1.55
C ILE A 69 11.91 -9.05 -0.15
N ILE A 70 10.78 -9.06 0.58
CA ILE A 70 10.69 -9.64 1.92
C ILE A 70 10.96 -11.14 1.84
N SER A 71 10.32 -11.85 0.92
CA SER A 71 10.55 -13.29 0.73
C SER A 71 12.01 -13.62 0.40
N ALA A 72 12.66 -12.85 -0.48
CA ALA A 72 14.06 -13.05 -0.81
C ALA A 72 15.00 -12.78 0.37
N ALA A 73 14.66 -11.82 1.24
CA ALA A 73 15.48 -11.44 2.39
C ALA A 73 15.33 -12.38 3.58
N THR A 74 14.14 -12.95 3.79
CA THR A 74 13.81 -13.74 5.00
C THR A 74 13.64 -15.22 4.74
N GLY A 75 13.42 -15.63 3.48
CA GLY A 75 13.00 -16.99 3.14
C GLY A 75 11.55 -17.32 3.55
N ARG A 76 10.79 -16.35 4.07
CA ARG A 76 9.43 -16.53 4.60
C ARG A 76 8.40 -15.76 3.77
N SER A 77 7.13 -16.16 3.83
CA SER A 77 6.08 -15.36 3.18
C SER A 77 5.81 -14.08 3.99
N ILE A 78 5.42 -13.01 3.30
CA ILE A 78 5.02 -11.75 3.98
C ILE A 78 3.81 -11.96 4.90
N ARG A 79 2.94 -12.95 4.59
CA ARG A 79 1.75 -13.26 5.38
C ARG A 79 2.12 -13.94 6.69
N ASP A 80 3.10 -14.84 6.68
CA ASP A 80 3.60 -15.51 7.88
C ASP A 80 4.31 -14.51 8.81
N ILE A 81 5.13 -13.63 8.24
CA ILE A 81 5.76 -12.54 9.02
C ILE A 81 4.70 -11.63 9.63
N LEU A 82 3.70 -11.21 8.86
CA LEU A 82 2.62 -10.37 9.38
C LEU A 82 1.86 -11.08 10.51
N ALA A 83 1.52 -12.36 10.34
CA ALA A 83 0.83 -13.15 11.34
C ALA A 83 1.66 -13.26 12.63
N GLU A 84 2.86 -13.82 12.54
CA GLU A 84 3.65 -14.18 13.73
C GLU A 84 4.27 -12.96 14.45
N GLU A 85 4.70 -11.94 13.71
CA GLU A 85 5.45 -10.82 14.29
C GLU A 85 4.55 -9.63 14.68
N ILE A 86 3.33 -9.55 14.12
CA ILE A 86 2.43 -8.42 14.35
C ILE A 86 1.07 -8.89 14.86
N LEU A 87 0.35 -9.74 14.11
CA LEU A 87 -1.06 -10.03 14.41
C LEU A 87 -1.23 -10.92 15.65
N ASP A 88 -0.51 -12.04 15.72
CA ASP A 88 -0.64 -13.01 16.81
C ASP A 88 -0.29 -12.39 18.18
N PRO A 89 0.80 -11.61 18.34
CA PRO A 89 1.09 -10.92 19.60
C PRO A 89 0.00 -9.93 20.02
N LEU A 90 -0.71 -9.33 19.06
CA LEU A 90 -1.78 -8.36 19.29
C LEU A 90 -3.17 -9.00 19.44
N GLY A 91 -3.28 -10.32 19.20
CA GLY A 91 -4.55 -11.04 19.13
C GLY A 91 -5.42 -10.59 17.96
N PHE A 92 -4.82 -10.09 16.88
CA PHE A 92 -5.55 -9.67 15.67
C PHE A 92 -5.78 -10.87 14.76
N ARG A 93 -6.97 -10.93 14.16
CA ARG A 93 -7.35 -11.98 13.20
C ARG A 93 -7.56 -11.43 11.80
N TRP A 94 -8.17 -10.25 11.70
CA TRP A 94 -8.75 -9.76 10.46
C TRP A 94 -7.76 -8.99 9.60
N THR A 95 -6.87 -8.20 10.20
CA THR A 95 -5.95 -7.24 9.55
C THR A 95 -4.84 -7.94 8.75
N ASN A 96 -5.21 -8.61 7.66
CA ASN A 96 -4.35 -9.51 6.91
C ASN A 96 -4.47 -9.27 5.39
N TYR A 97 -3.48 -9.73 4.63
CA TYR A 97 -3.53 -9.74 3.17
C TYR A 97 -4.53 -10.81 2.71
N GLY A 98 -5.72 -10.38 2.33
CA GLY A 98 -6.87 -11.25 2.13
C GLY A 98 -7.35 -11.95 3.42
N VAL A 99 -8.37 -12.79 3.27
CA VAL A 99 -8.97 -13.61 4.33
C VAL A 99 -8.79 -15.10 4.06
N ALA A 100 -9.07 -15.92 5.08
CA ALA A 100 -9.16 -17.35 4.88
C ALA A 100 -10.36 -17.69 3.97
N PRO A 101 -10.30 -18.78 3.17
CA PRO A 101 -11.35 -19.10 2.21
C PRO A 101 -12.77 -19.23 2.81
N GLN A 102 -12.88 -19.69 4.06
CA GLN A 102 -14.14 -19.81 4.79
C GLN A 102 -14.71 -18.46 5.27
N ASP A 103 -13.87 -17.43 5.38
CA ASP A 103 -14.24 -16.10 5.85
C ASP A 103 -14.66 -15.17 4.70
N VAL A 104 -14.49 -15.58 3.45
CA VAL A 104 -14.92 -14.82 2.26
C VAL A 104 -16.37 -14.34 2.35
N PRO A 105 -17.36 -15.15 2.80
CA PRO A 105 -18.74 -14.68 2.96
C PRO A 105 -18.93 -13.60 4.03
N LEU A 106 -17.96 -13.39 4.93
CA LEU A 106 -18.02 -12.39 6.00
C LEU A 106 -17.45 -11.03 5.56
N VAL A 107 -16.79 -10.96 4.40
CA VAL A 107 -16.22 -9.73 3.89
C VAL A 107 -17.32 -8.86 3.26
N ALA A 108 -17.45 -7.63 3.75
CA ALA A 108 -18.38 -6.67 3.18
C ALA A 108 -17.97 -6.33 1.72
N PRO A 109 -18.89 -6.43 0.75
CA PRO A 109 -18.57 -6.13 -0.64
C PRO A 109 -18.37 -4.62 -0.85
N SER A 110 -17.40 -4.26 -1.69
CA SER A 110 -17.21 -2.90 -2.17
C SER A 110 -18.13 -2.59 -3.35
N HIS A 111 -18.62 -1.36 -3.43
CA HIS A 111 -19.50 -0.93 -4.52
C HIS A 111 -19.02 0.38 -5.13
N VAL A 112 -19.10 0.47 -6.47
CA VAL A 112 -18.87 1.75 -7.16
C VAL A 112 -20.10 2.61 -6.97
N THR A 113 -19.91 3.81 -6.42
CA THR A 113 -20.97 4.81 -6.28
C THR A 113 -20.53 6.15 -6.90
N GLY A 114 -21.46 7.08 -7.03
CA GLY A 114 -21.18 8.42 -7.56
C GLY A 114 -21.18 8.51 -9.09
N LYS A 115 -20.82 9.70 -9.59
CA LYS A 115 -20.81 9.99 -11.03
C LYS A 115 -19.58 9.36 -11.69
N PRO A 116 -19.71 8.80 -12.91
CA PRO A 116 -18.57 8.34 -13.68
C PRO A 116 -17.51 9.44 -13.84
N LEU A 117 -16.24 9.05 -13.82
CA LEU A 117 -15.14 9.96 -14.09
C LEU A 117 -15.28 10.53 -15.52
N PRO A 118 -15.03 11.84 -15.73
CA PRO A 118 -14.93 12.41 -17.06
C PRO A 118 -13.95 11.63 -17.95
N PRO A 119 -14.21 11.50 -19.27
CA PRO A 119 -13.41 10.66 -20.17
C PRO A 119 -11.87 10.80 -20.08
N PRO A 120 -11.28 12.01 -20.03
CA PRO A 120 -9.82 12.15 -19.90
C PRO A 120 -9.30 11.61 -18.56
N ILE A 121 -10.04 11.81 -17.48
CA ILE A 121 -9.68 11.34 -16.14
C ILE A 121 -9.83 9.81 -16.06
N ALA A 122 -10.91 9.27 -16.63
CA ALA A 122 -11.12 7.82 -16.70
C ALA A 122 -10.00 7.11 -17.48
N LYS A 123 -9.50 7.72 -18.57
CA LYS A 123 -8.36 7.20 -19.34
C LYS A 123 -7.07 7.19 -18.51
N ALA A 124 -6.78 8.28 -17.80
CA ALA A 124 -5.62 8.38 -16.93
C ALA A 124 -5.67 7.36 -15.78
N PHE A 125 -6.82 7.25 -15.11
CA PHE A 125 -7.06 6.27 -14.06
C PHE A 125 -6.84 4.83 -14.55
N LYS A 126 -7.41 4.48 -15.72
CA LYS A 126 -7.23 3.16 -16.33
C LYS A 126 -5.76 2.85 -16.65
N ALA A 127 -5.00 3.84 -17.11
CA ALA A 127 -3.57 3.68 -17.35
C ALA A 127 -2.77 3.46 -16.06
N ALA A 128 -3.16 4.13 -14.97
CA ALA A 128 -2.48 4.05 -13.69
C ALA A 128 -2.75 2.75 -12.92
N VAL A 129 -4.02 2.29 -12.91
CA VAL A 129 -4.48 1.17 -12.08
C VAL A 129 -4.81 -0.09 -12.90
N GLY A 130 -4.81 -0.01 -14.23
CA GLY A 130 -5.01 -1.16 -15.13
C GLY A 130 -6.46 -1.49 -15.47
N GLY A 131 -7.44 -0.72 -14.97
CA GLY A 131 -8.87 -0.94 -15.20
C GLY A 131 -9.72 0.29 -14.83
N THR A 132 -11.01 0.26 -15.16
CA THR A 132 -11.96 1.27 -14.67
C THR A 132 -12.47 0.91 -13.27
N PRO A 133 -13.03 1.86 -12.49
CA PRO A 133 -13.68 1.53 -11.22
C PRO A 133 -14.74 0.42 -11.37
N GLN A 134 -15.52 0.46 -12.45
CA GLN A 134 -16.55 -0.54 -12.77
C GLN A 134 -15.98 -1.93 -13.11
N GLN A 135 -14.67 -2.06 -13.34
CA GLN A 135 -13.99 -3.33 -13.56
C GLN A 135 -13.25 -3.78 -12.28
N ILE A 136 -12.56 -2.85 -11.63
CA ILE A 136 -11.68 -3.15 -10.49
C ILE A 136 -12.49 -3.48 -9.24
N ILE A 137 -13.54 -2.72 -8.94
CA ILE A 137 -14.33 -2.93 -7.71
C ILE A 137 -15.10 -4.26 -7.73
N PRO A 138 -15.77 -4.66 -8.84
CA PRO A 138 -16.34 -6.02 -8.88
C PRO A 138 -15.27 -7.11 -8.76
N PHE A 139 -14.08 -6.90 -9.34
CA PHE A 139 -12.98 -7.85 -9.21
C PHE A 139 -12.49 -7.96 -7.76
N SER A 140 -12.44 -6.86 -7.00
CA SER A 140 -12.01 -6.88 -5.60
C SER A 140 -12.96 -7.66 -4.68
N ASN A 141 -14.19 -7.89 -5.11
CA ASN A 141 -15.17 -8.71 -4.38
C ASN A 141 -15.09 -10.20 -4.73
N THR A 142 -14.24 -10.60 -5.67
CA THR A 142 -14.13 -12.01 -6.06
C THR A 142 -13.40 -12.81 -4.98
N ARG A 143 -13.81 -14.08 -4.80
CA ARG A 143 -13.12 -15.03 -3.91
C ARG A 143 -11.62 -15.04 -4.18
N GLN A 144 -11.24 -15.06 -5.45
CA GLN A 144 -9.85 -15.10 -5.88
C GLN A 144 -9.05 -13.91 -5.34
N PHE A 145 -9.57 -12.69 -5.43
CA PHE A 145 -8.91 -11.50 -4.90
C PHE A 145 -8.89 -11.45 -3.37
N LEU A 146 -10.01 -11.85 -2.73
CA LEU A 146 -10.16 -11.82 -1.28
C LEU A 146 -9.33 -12.91 -0.58
N THR A 147 -8.94 -13.99 -1.25
CA THR A 147 -8.04 -15.00 -0.67
C THR A 147 -6.57 -14.80 -1.03
N GLY A 148 -6.27 -13.92 -1.99
CA GLY A 148 -4.91 -13.69 -2.47
C GLY A 148 -4.05 -12.87 -1.50
N VAL A 149 -2.78 -12.69 -1.85
CA VAL A 149 -1.77 -11.92 -1.10
C VAL A 149 -1.24 -10.81 -2.00
N ILE A 150 -1.91 -9.65 -1.98
CA ILE A 150 -1.52 -8.45 -2.72
C ILE A 150 -1.35 -7.28 -1.73
N PRO A 151 -0.13 -7.09 -1.18
CA PRO A 151 0.09 -6.12 -0.10
C PRO A 151 -0.27 -4.67 -0.40
N SER A 152 -0.42 -4.28 -1.67
CA SER A 152 -0.83 -2.94 -2.08
C SER A 152 -2.33 -2.73 -2.21
N SER A 153 -3.17 -3.79 -2.14
CA SER A 153 -4.53 -3.69 -2.67
C SER A 153 -5.61 -4.52 -1.99
N ASN A 154 -5.28 -5.58 -1.25
CA ASN A 154 -6.30 -6.52 -0.76
C ASN A 154 -6.23 -6.82 0.74
N THR A 155 -5.66 -5.91 1.54
CA THR A 155 -5.79 -6.03 3.00
C THR A 155 -7.27 -5.95 3.38
N VAL A 156 -7.73 -6.94 4.13
CA VAL A 156 -9.05 -6.94 4.77
C VAL A 156 -8.82 -6.68 6.26
N SER A 157 -9.73 -5.97 6.91
CA SER A 157 -9.70 -5.72 8.36
C SER A 157 -11.11 -5.37 8.84
N ASN A 158 -11.24 -5.07 10.13
CA ASN A 158 -12.43 -4.47 10.73
C ASN A 158 -12.05 -3.15 11.42
N ALA A 159 -13.05 -2.33 11.74
CA ALA A 159 -12.82 -1.02 12.34
C ALA A 159 -12.05 -1.08 13.67
N ASN A 160 -12.26 -2.12 14.49
CA ASN A 160 -11.60 -2.26 15.79
C ASN A 160 -10.10 -2.54 15.65
N GLU A 161 -9.72 -3.57 14.90
CA GLU A 161 -8.30 -3.91 14.71
C GLU A 161 -7.55 -2.81 13.97
N LEU A 162 -8.19 -2.21 12.95
CA LEU A 162 -7.55 -1.16 12.17
C LEU A 162 -7.35 0.12 12.99
N SER A 163 -8.32 0.48 13.84
CA SER A 163 -8.18 1.59 14.80
C SER A 163 -7.09 1.31 15.84
N ARG A 164 -7.01 0.07 16.33
CA ARG A 164 -5.93 -0.35 17.25
C ARG A 164 -4.58 -0.32 16.55
N PHE A 165 -4.49 -0.68 15.27
CA PHE A 165 -3.26 -0.55 14.49
C PHE A 165 -2.85 0.92 14.31
N ALA A 166 -3.80 1.82 14.03
CA ALA A 166 -3.53 3.26 14.04
C ALA A 166 -3.02 3.74 15.42
N GLU A 167 -3.56 3.21 16.51
CA GLU A 167 -3.10 3.52 17.87
C GLU A 167 -1.69 3.00 18.17
N ILE A 168 -1.32 1.82 17.68
CA ILE A 168 0.07 1.31 17.72
C ILE A 168 1.01 2.32 17.06
N LEU A 169 0.66 2.79 15.86
CA LEU A 169 1.45 3.78 15.13
C LEU A 169 1.55 5.09 15.93
N ARG A 170 0.44 5.59 16.47
CA ARG A 170 0.40 6.81 17.27
C ARG A 170 1.30 6.72 18.52
N ARG A 171 1.35 5.56 19.17
CA ARG A 171 2.12 5.29 20.39
C ARG A 171 3.58 4.92 20.14
N GLY A 172 4.05 4.93 18.89
CA GLY A 172 5.44 4.62 18.58
C GLY A 172 5.74 3.12 18.44
N GLY A 173 4.74 2.31 18.07
CA GLY A 173 4.91 0.89 17.75
C GLY A 173 4.51 -0.09 18.85
N GLU A 174 3.75 0.35 19.86
CA GLU A 174 3.30 -0.48 20.98
C GLU A 174 1.85 -0.21 21.38
N LEU A 175 1.11 -1.27 21.71
CA LEU A 175 -0.21 -1.19 22.31
C LEU A 175 -0.36 -2.27 23.39
N ASP A 176 -0.95 -1.92 24.53
CA ASP A 176 -1.23 -2.85 25.64
C ASP A 176 -0.02 -3.69 26.10
N GLY A 177 1.18 -3.09 26.10
CA GLY A 177 2.43 -3.75 26.50
C GLY A 177 3.08 -4.62 25.41
N VAL A 178 2.46 -4.73 24.23
CA VAL A 178 2.97 -5.50 23.08
C VAL A 178 3.61 -4.56 22.07
N ARG A 179 4.93 -4.67 21.88
CA ARG A 179 5.69 -3.90 20.90
C ARG A 179 5.90 -4.70 19.62
N VAL A 180 5.42 -4.16 18.50
CA VAL A 180 5.59 -4.75 17.16
C VAL A 180 6.49 -3.92 16.25
N LEU A 181 6.80 -2.67 16.65
CA LEU A 181 7.71 -1.79 15.94
C LEU A 181 8.52 -0.95 16.92
N SER A 182 9.82 -0.74 16.64
CA SER A 182 10.61 0.18 17.44
C SER A 182 10.25 1.64 17.12
N PRO A 183 10.25 2.55 18.11
CA PRO A 183 10.00 3.96 17.87
C PRO A 183 10.97 4.58 16.86
N GLU A 184 12.23 4.13 16.85
CA GLU A 184 13.28 4.57 15.93
C GLU A 184 12.93 4.21 14.49
N THR A 185 12.50 2.97 14.25
CA THR A 185 12.11 2.50 12.92
C THR A 185 10.89 3.24 12.43
N LEU A 186 9.89 3.45 13.28
CA LEU A 186 8.70 4.21 12.90
C LEU A 186 9.05 5.66 12.53
N ARG A 187 9.86 6.34 13.36
CA ARG A 187 10.34 7.70 13.06
C ARG A 187 11.11 7.76 11.73
N ALA A 188 11.96 6.77 11.47
CA ALA A 188 12.68 6.69 10.19
C ALA A 188 11.73 6.48 9.00
N ALA A 189 10.68 5.67 9.18
CA ALA A 189 9.69 5.38 8.14
C ALA A 189 8.75 6.56 7.84
N THR A 190 8.47 7.40 8.84
CA THR A 190 7.60 8.58 8.72
C THR A 190 8.35 9.89 8.49
N THR A 191 9.67 9.84 8.41
CA THR A 191 10.49 10.99 8.00
C THR A 191 10.34 11.24 6.50
N GLU A 192 10.14 12.50 6.11
CA GLU A 192 10.01 12.91 4.72
C GLU A 192 11.21 12.44 3.89
N ALA A 193 10.97 11.52 2.96
CA ALA A 193 12.00 10.88 2.19
C ALA A 193 12.41 11.68 0.93
N ARG A 194 11.74 12.80 0.65
CA ARG A 194 11.92 13.64 -0.56
C ARG A 194 11.13 14.94 -0.47
N ARG A 195 11.53 15.90 -1.29
CA ARG A 195 10.82 17.17 -1.49
C ARG A 195 9.42 16.95 -2.08
N LEU A 196 8.48 17.76 -1.61
CA LEU A 196 7.14 17.88 -2.15
C LEU A 196 7.13 18.19 -3.65
N ARG A 197 6.45 17.36 -4.44
CA ARG A 197 6.26 17.51 -5.89
C ARG A 197 4.89 16.99 -6.33
N PRO A 198 4.32 17.50 -7.43
CA PRO A 198 3.15 16.89 -8.07
C PRO A 198 3.45 15.43 -8.41
N ASP A 199 2.51 14.53 -8.09
CA ASP A 199 2.59 13.11 -8.43
C ASP A 199 1.48 12.75 -9.41
N LEU A 200 1.87 12.22 -10.58
CA LEU A 200 0.95 11.84 -11.63
C LEU A 200 -0.02 10.73 -11.19
N ALA A 201 0.44 9.81 -10.35
CA ALA A 201 -0.38 8.69 -9.88
C ALA A 201 -1.41 9.12 -8.82
N THR A 202 -1.24 10.29 -8.20
CA THR A 202 -2.19 10.87 -7.22
C THR A 202 -2.95 12.09 -7.78
N GLY A 203 -3.00 12.24 -9.12
CA GLY A 203 -3.77 13.31 -9.75
C GLY A 203 -3.11 14.70 -9.67
N LEU A 204 -1.78 14.75 -9.62
CA LEU A 204 -0.94 15.95 -9.51
C LEU A 204 -1.04 16.68 -8.16
N ALA A 205 -1.78 16.13 -7.19
CA ALA A 205 -1.80 16.65 -5.84
C ALA A 205 -0.40 16.50 -5.20
N PRO A 206 0.23 17.59 -4.73
CA PRO A 206 1.50 17.50 -4.05
C PRO A 206 1.32 16.79 -2.71
N MET A 207 2.01 15.65 -2.53
CA MET A 207 1.95 14.85 -1.31
C MET A 207 3.35 14.65 -0.72
N ARG A 208 3.42 14.69 0.61
CA ARG A 208 4.62 14.31 1.36
C ARG A 208 4.62 12.81 1.59
N TRP A 209 5.80 12.21 1.51
CA TRP A 209 5.96 10.76 1.59
C TRP A 209 7.17 10.41 2.45
N GLY A 210 6.97 9.42 3.34
CA GLY A 210 8.04 8.71 4.01
C GLY A 210 8.48 7.49 3.20
N THR A 211 8.79 6.39 3.88
CA THR A 211 8.97 5.07 3.25
C THR A 211 7.71 4.24 3.44
N GLY A 212 6.80 4.28 2.46
CA GLY A 212 5.49 3.61 2.48
C GLY A 212 4.35 4.45 3.06
N TYR A 213 4.64 5.41 3.94
CA TYR A 213 3.60 6.29 4.52
C TYR A 213 3.39 7.56 3.69
N MET A 214 2.13 7.90 3.45
CA MET A 214 1.71 9.26 3.15
C MET A 214 1.88 10.10 4.42
N LEU A 215 2.39 11.32 4.28
CA LEU A 215 2.57 12.26 5.39
C LEU A 215 1.61 13.43 5.23
N GLY A 216 1.10 13.91 6.37
CA GLY A 216 0.25 15.09 6.42
C GLY A 216 1.03 16.38 6.22
N SER A 217 0.31 17.50 6.19
CA SER A 217 0.90 18.83 6.04
C SER A 217 0.06 19.88 6.75
N LYS A 218 0.58 21.10 6.85
CA LYS A 218 -0.15 22.22 7.48
C LYS A 218 -1.37 22.67 6.68
N ARG A 219 -1.28 22.69 5.35
CA ARG A 219 -2.30 23.34 4.49
C ARG A 219 -3.04 22.38 3.56
N PHE A 220 -2.31 21.48 2.90
CA PHE A 220 -2.84 20.60 1.85
C PHE A 220 -2.34 19.19 2.06
N GLY A 221 -3.22 18.23 2.33
CA GLY A 221 -2.81 16.85 2.57
C GLY A 221 -4.02 15.95 2.85
N PRO A 222 -3.79 14.63 2.90
CA PRO A 222 -4.86 13.65 3.04
C PRO A 222 -5.51 13.63 4.44
N PHE A 223 -4.85 14.18 5.46
CA PHE A 223 -5.26 14.05 6.88
C PHE A 223 -5.80 15.36 7.48
N GLY A 224 -6.27 16.28 6.65
CA GLY A 224 -6.83 17.56 7.08
C GLY A 224 -5.79 18.68 7.28
N ARG A 225 -6.26 19.82 7.80
CA ARG A 225 -5.43 21.00 8.07
C ARG A 225 -4.62 20.83 9.35
N ASP A 226 -3.47 21.49 9.40
CA ASP A 226 -2.54 21.54 10.54
C ASP A 226 -2.08 20.16 11.03
N ALA A 227 -1.98 19.19 10.11
CA ALA A 227 -1.70 17.78 10.38
C ALA A 227 -0.28 17.39 9.91
N ASP A 228 0.72 18.25 10.11
CA ASP A 228 2.10 18.03 9.65
C ASP A 228 2.82 16.87 10.36
N SER A 229 2.31 16.48 11.52
CA SER A 229 2.74 15.31 12.29
C SER A 229 1.97 14.02 11.94
N ALA A 230 0.91 14.12 11.14
CA ALA A 230 0.10 12.97 10.77
C ALA A 230 0.77 12.11 9.70
N PHE A 231 0.57 10.79 9.76
CA PHE A 231 1.04 9.85 8.76
C PHE A 231 0.14 8.63 8.67
N GLY A 232 0.11 7.98 7.51
CA GLY A 232 -0.79 6.86 7.24
C GLY A 232 -0.87 6.51 5.77
N HIS A 233 -2.01 6.00 5.33
CA HIS A 233 -2.30 5.73 3.93
C HIS A 233 -3.80 5.78 3.64
N THR A 234 -4.17 6.21 2.44
CA THR A 234 -5.56 6.18 1.94
C THR A 234 -5.72 5.08 0.88
N GLY A 235 -6.87 4.42 0.85
CA GLY A 235 -7.22 3.34 -0.08
C GLY A 235 -8.20 3.79 -1.16
N LEU A 236 -8.27 3.02 -2.24
CA LEU A 236 -9.16 3.30 -3.38
C LEU A 236 -10.64 3.17 -3.02
N THR A 237 -10.99 2.31 -2.05
CA THR A 237 -12.36 2.01 -1.62
C THR A 237 -12.76 2.82 -0.38
N ASP A 238 -12.27 4.06 -0.27
CA ASP A 238 -12.56 5.00 0.82
C ASP A 238 -12.19 4.51 2.24
N ILE A 239 -11.25 3.56 2.33
CA ILE A 239 -10.64 3.14 3.60
C ILE A 239 -9.40 4.00 3.83
N ALA A 240 -9.22 4.56 5.02
CA ALA A 240 -8.03 5.36 5.34
C ALA A 240 -7.57 5.09 6.76
N VAL A 241 -6.28 4.84 6.94
CA VAL A 241 -5.67 4.57 8.25
C VAL A 241 -4.55 5.54 8.48
N TRP A 242 -4.62 6.30 9.56
CA TRP A 242 -3.60 7.27 9.90
C TRP A 242 -3.56 7.58 11.40
N ALA A 243 -2.42 8.11 11.82
CA ALA A 243 -2.17 8.53 13.19
C ALA A 243 -1.62 9.96 13.19
N ASP A 244 -1.95 10.72 14.23
CA ASP A 244 -1.34 12.02 14.54
C ASP A 244 -0.92 12.03 16.01
N PRO A 245 0.37 11.72 16.28
CA PRO A 245 0.89 11.72 17.65
C PRO A 245 0.78 13.08 18.35
N GLN A 246 0.86 14.19 17.62
CA GLN A 246 0.79 15.54 18.20
C GLN A 246 -0.62 15.87 18.70
N ARG A 247 -1.65 15.37 17.99
CA ARG A 247 -3.05 15.55 18.37
C ARG A 247 -3.62 14.42 19.22
N ALA A 248 -2.80 13.41 19.52
CA ALA A 248 -3.23 12.16 20.12
C ALA A 248 -4.40 11.49 19.37
N LEU A 249 -4.37 11.49 18.04
CA LEU A 249 -5.42 10.90 17.19
C LEU A 249 -4.95 9.62 16.49
N SER A 250 -5.88 8.67 16.39
CA SER A 250 -5.78 7.41 15.66
C SER A 250 -7.06 7.21 14.87
N VAL A 251 -6.96 6.98 13.57
CA VAL A 251 -8.11 6.95 12.65
C VAL A 251 -7.99 5.78 11.69
N ALA A 252 -9.11 5.09 11.45
CA ALA A 252 -9.27 3.96 10.55
C ALA A 252 -10.66 3.96 9.89
#